data_AF-A0A532TJR9-F1
#
_entry.id   AF-A0A532TJR9-F1
#
_cell.length_a   1.000
_cell.length_b   1.000
_cell.length_c   1.000
_cell.angle_alpha   90.00
_cell.angle_beta   90.00
_cell.angle_gamma   90.00
#
_symmetry.space_group_name_H-M   'P 1'
#
loop_
_entity.id
_entity.type
_entity.pdbx_description
1 polymer ?
#
loop_
_entity_poly.entity_id
_entity_poly.type
_entity_poly.pdbx_seq_one_letter_code
_entity_poly.pdbx_strand_id
1 'polypeptide(L)' 'MLENNNKKLNLHIFIDNSIIEVFANHRECITGQIISKRNLPFALDLFTTGGKVKVNSLDIWELNSIWK' A
#
# COMPACT_ATOMS: atom_id res chain seq x y z
N MET A 1 22.95 8.47 -5.83
CA MET A 1 22.91 7.13 -6.45
C MET A 1 22.71 6.14 -5.32
N LEU A 2 21.54 5.50 -5.22
CA LEU A 2 21.27 4.51 -4.17
C LEU A 2 21.94 3.19 -4.56
N GLU A 3 22.71 2.61 -3.64
CA GLU A 3 23.49 1.41 -3.87
C GLU A 3 22.62 0.19 -4.25
N ASN A 4 23.01 -0.43 -5.35
CA ASN A 4 22.36 -1.52 -6.07
C ASN A 4 22.42 -2.87 -5.32
N ASN A 5 21.76 -3.05 -4.18
CA ASN A 5 21.59 -4.42 -3.65
C ASN A 5 20.33 -4.75 -2.85
N ASN A 6 19.44 -3.80 -2.54
CA ASN A 6 18.16 -4.16 -1.95
C ASN A 6 17.07 -4.27 -3.04
N LYS A 7 17.07 -5.38 -3.79
CA LYS A 7 16.07 -5.68 -4.84
C LYS A 7 14.65 -5.92 -4.31
N LYS A 8 14.43 -5.76 -3.00
CA LYS A 8 13.13 -6.00 -2.35
C LYS A 8 12.51 -4.67 -1.96
N LEU A 9 11.27 -4.49 -2.40
CA LEU A 9 10.42 -3.38 -2.00
C LEU A 9 9.44 -3.89 -0.95
N ASN A 10 9.53 -3.36 0.26
CA ASN A 10 8.52 -3.57 1.29
C ASN A 10 7.58 -2.37 1.28
N LEU A 11 6.29 -2.63 1.07
CA LEU A 11 5.24 -1.63 1.15
C LEU A 11 4.40 -1.88 2.40
N HIS A 12 4.21 -0.84 3.20
CA HIS A 12 3.23 -0.82 4.29
C HIS A 12 2.18 0.22 3.92
N ILE A 13 0.94 -0.22 3.75
CA ILE A 13 -0.14 0.61 3.21
C ILE A 13 -1.25 0.72 4.25
N PHE A 14 -1.58 1.95 4.64
CA PHE A 14 -2.72 2.26 5.48
C PHE A 14 -3.83 2.85 4.62
N ILE A 15 -5.06 2.38 4.83
CA ILE A 15 -6.25 2.92 4.20
C ILE A 15 -7.23 3.26 5.31
N ASP A 16 -7.39 4.56 5.57
CA ASP A 16 -8.30 5.09 6.58
C ASP A 16 -9.35 5.97 5.90
N ASN A 17 -10.53 5.38 5.69
CA ASN A 17 -11.65 5.98 4.98
C ASN A 17 -11.25 6.48 3.58
N SER A 18 -10.97 7.77 3.42
CA SER A 18 -10.56 8.37 2.13
C SER A 18 -9.05 8.51 1.99
N ILE A 19 -8.28 8.34 3.06
CA ILE A 19 -6.84 8.57 3.08
C ILE A 19 -6.11 7.25 2.80
N ILE A 20 -5.10 7.32 1.95
CA ILE A 20 -4.17 6.23 1.70
C ILE A 20 -2.76 6.72 1.98
N GLU A 21 -2.02 5.99 2.80
CA GLU A 21 -0.62 6.28 3.09
C GLU A 21 0.22 5.06 2.73
N VAL A 22 1.23 5.25 1.88
CA VAL A 22 2.11 4.19 1.39
C VAL A 22 3.53 4.46 1.87
N PHE A 23 4.03 3.57 2.72
CA PHE A 23 5.39 3.62 3.25
C PHE A 23 6.26 2.61 2.50
N ALA A 24 7.32 3.10 1.86
CA ALA A 24 8.28 2.28 1.13
C ALA A 24 9.55 2.06 1.95
N ASN A 25 9.87 0.78 2.21
CA ASN A 25 11.06 0.35 2.94
C ASN A 25 11.25 1.06 4.30
N HIS A 26 10.16 1.51 4.93
CA HIS A 26 10.15 2.28 6.19
C HIS A 26 11.00 3.56 6.13
N ARG A 27 11.15 4.17 4.95
CA ARG A 27 11.99 5.37 4.74
C ARG A 27 11.22 6.52 4.11
N GLU A 28 10.50 6.21 3.04
CA GLU A 28 9.74 7.20 2.27
C GLU A 28 8.24 6.98 2.48
N CYS A 29 7.47 8.07 2.51
CA CYS A 29 6.02 8.03 2.59
C CYS A 29 5.39 8.88 1.48
N ILE A 30 4.32 8.37 0.87
CA ILE A 30 3.43 9.11 0.00
C ILE A 30 2.00 9.00 0.55
N THR A 31 1.36 10.14 0.73
CA THR A 31 -0.05 10.23 1.16
C THR A 31 -0.92 10.68 -0.02
N GLY A 32 -2.05 10.01 -0.20
CA GLY A 32 -3.06 10.33 -1.18
C GLY A 32 -4.46 10.29 -0.59
N GLN A 33 -5.41 10.86 -1.32
CA GLN A 33 -6.83 10.83 -0.95
C GLN A 33 -7.68 10.31 -2.10
N ILE A 34 -8.59 9.40 -1.81
CA ILE A 34 -9.63 8.92 -2.73
C ILE A 34 -10.98 9.48 -2.29
N ILE A 35 -11.54 10.37 -3.11
CA ILE A 35 -12.89 10.91 -2.91
C ILE A 35 -13.83 10.17 -3.87
N SER A 36 -14.55 9.16 -3.36
CA SER A 36 -15.58 8.45 -4.13
C SER A 36 -16.98 8.94 -3.79
N LYS A 37 -17.84 9.11 -4.80
CA LYS A 37 -19.27 9.39 -4.62
C LYS A 37 -20.11 8.14 -4.34
N ARG A 38 -19.50 6.94 -4.43
CA ARG A 38 -20.19 5.65 -4.32
C ARG A 38 -19.45 4.74 -3.37
N ASN A 39 -20.19 4.05 -2.52
CA ASN A 39 -19.69 2.91 -1.76
C ASN A 39 -19.34 1.80 -2.75
N LEU A 40 -18.05 1.72 -3.09
CA LEU A 40 -17.51 0.62 -3.87
C LEU A 40 -17.07 -0.47 -2.88
N PRO A 41 -17.30 -1.75 -3.21
CA PRO A 41 -16.75 -2.84 -2.42
C PRO A 41 -15.22 -2.72 -2.39
N PHE A 42 -14.64 -2.97 -1.22
CA PHE A 42 -13.20 -2.98 -1.06
C PHE A 42 -12.63 -4.23 -1.74
N ALA A 43 -11.87 -4.04 -2.81
CA ALA A 43 -11.23 -5.11 -3.56
C ALA A 43 -9.74 -4.81 -3.71
N LEU A 44 -8.90 -5.84 -3.59
CA LEU A 44 -7.47 -5.76 -3.83
C LEU A 44 -7.13 -6.48 -5.13
N ASP A 45 -6.39 -5.79 -6.00
CA ASP A 45 -5.82 -6.37 -7.22
C ASP A 45 -4.32 -6.13 -7.24
N LEU A 46 -3.56 -7.15 -7.66
CA LEU A 46 -2.10 -7.09 -7.82
C LEU A 46 -1.77 -7.25 -9.29
N PHE A 47 -1.17 -6.23 -9.88
CA PHE A 47 -0.82 -6.22 -11.28
C PHE A 47 0.65 -5.86 -11.51
N THR A 48 1.14 -6.18 -12.70
CA THR A 48 2.46 -5.82 -13.19
C THR A 48 2.34 -5.37 -14.63
N THR A 49 3.11 -4.36 -15.01
CA THR A 49 3.13 -3.86 -16.39
C THR A 49 4.52 -4.08 -16.97
N GLY A 50 4.62 -4.84 -18.06
CA GLY A 50 5.88 -5.03 -18.81
C GLY A 50 6.95 -5.88 -18.11
N GLY A 51 6.60 -6.61 -17.05
CA GLY A 51 7.57 -7.42 -16.31
C GLY A 51 6.93 -8.46 -15.38
N LYS A 52 7.77 -9.15 -14.61
CA LYS A 52 7.36 -10.11 -13.58
C LYS A 52 7.77 -9.62 -12.22
N VAL A 53 6.88 -9.76 -11.24
CA VAL A 53 7.15 -9.50 -9.84
C VAL A 53 6.91 -10.79 -9.04
N LYS A 54 7.72 -11.02 -8.02
CA LYS A 54 7.46 -12.07 -7.02
C LYS A 54 6.98 -11.40 -5.75
N VAL A 55 5.76 -11.71 -5.33
CA VAL A 55 5.26 -11.32 -4.01
C VAL A 55 5.77 -12.33 -2.99
N ASN A 56 6.65 -11.90 -2.10
CA ASN A 56 7.23 -12.78 -1.08
C ASN A 56 6.26 -13.04 0.08
N SER A 57 5.47 -12.04 0.45
CA SER A 57 4.48 -12.07 1.51
C SER A 57 3.44 -10.97 1.26
N LEU A 58 2.20 -11.22 1.67
CA LEU A 58 1.12 -10.24 1.71
C LEU A 58 0.30 -10.54 2.96
N ASP A 59 0.11 -9.51 3.78
CA ASP A 59 -0.74 -9.56 4.95
C ASP A 59 -1.76 -8.43 4.85
N ILE A 60 -2.98 -8.68 5.33
CA ILE A 60 -4.11 -7.76 5.22
C ILE A 60 -4.88 -7.82 6.53
N TRP A 61 -5.09 -6.67 7.14
CA TRP A 61 -5.77 -6.55 8.42
C TRP A 61 -6.75 -5.36 8.42
N GLU A 62 -7.75 -5.45 9.28
CA GLU A 62 -8.66 -4.34 9.54
C GLU A 62 -8.05 -3.39 10.58
N LEU A 63 -8.16 -2.08 10.35
CA LEU A 63 -7.71 -1.08 11.30
C LEU A 63 -8.66 -1.00 12.49
N ASN A 64 -8.09 -0.95 13.69
CA ASN A 64 -8.88 -0.69 14.88
C ASN A 64 -9.26 0.80 14.96
N SER A 65 -10.47 1.08 15.41
CA SER A 65 -10.86 2.45 15.76
C SER A 65 -9.98 3.00 16.89
N ILE A 66 -9.56 4.25 16.73
CA ILE A 66 -8.82 5.01 17.74
C ILE A 66 -9.74 5.67 18.78
N TRP A 67 -11.06 5.70 18.55
CA TRP A 67 -12.04 6.47 19.32
C TRP A 67 -12.79 5.65 20.39
N LYS A 68 -12.16 4.61 20.94
CA LYS A 68 -12.77 3.82 22.02
C LYS A 68 -12.91 4.62 23.31
#